data_AF-A0A508T134-F1
#
_entry.id   AF-A0A508T134-F1
#
_cell.length_a   1.000
_cell.length_b   1.000
_cell.length_c   1.000
_cell.angle_alpha   90.00
_cell.angle_beta   90.00
_cell.angle_gamma   90.00
#
_symmetry.space_group_name_H-M   'P 1'
#
loop_
_entity.id
_entity.type
_entity.pdbx_description
1 polymer ?
#
loop_
_entity_poly.entity_id
_entity_poly.type
_entity_poly.pdbx_seq_one_letter_code
_entity_poly.pdbx_strand_id
1 'polypeptide(L)'
;MSKPLVVPALTRFVSATAGRNMTTAAYVAVAVGVTMMVLLTVEPAYDAVGRWVDALLWACLFYFVFEWLVRLRHMGRQGKFWFYALSSAGIVDAIGALAVPVALLAGIAPKTAWLLGVLWVLKVVPGIPGLRQLRRVLVVESGPLASVLVIFLMVVFLASVAEYYLERDVQPQTFGSVPAALWWAVVTLTTTGYGDVVPITPLGRIVAAMVMISGLGVFGLWTGILATGFAAETRRDNFLKTWETVSKVPFFAHLGPAAIADVTQVLRTMDLPPRTMIIRKDTNGDCMYFVAAGEVEVDLPGRKVPLGEGSFFGEMALLGNAKRAASVATTKVTRLLVLDLVDFRLLMARHPELAETIDAEAKRRERENQ
;
A
#
# COMPACT_ATOMS: atom_id res chain seq x y z
N MET A 1 6.79 47.17 -14.88
CA MET A 1 6.40 45.76 -14.69
C MET A 1 7.25 45.14 -13.58
N SER A 2 6.75 45.16 -12.35
CA SER A 2 7.44 44.63 -11.17
C SER A 2 7.43 43.09 -11.19
N LYS A 3 8.61 42.46 -11.26
CA LYS A 3 8.76 41.03 -11.01
C LYS A 3 8.19 40.72 -9.62
N PRO A 4 7.27 39.75 -9.46
CA PRO A 4 6.80 39.40 -8.13
C PRO A 4 8.00 38.85 -7.34
N LEU A 5 8.24 39.42 -6.16
CA LEU A 5 9.14 38.87 -5.14
C LEU A 5 8.56 37.53 -4.69
N VAL A 6 8.85 36.48 -5.44
CA VAL A 6 8.44 35.12 -5.08
C VAL A 6 9.44 34.62 -4.05
N VAL A 7 9.00 34.60 -2.79
CA VAL A 7 9.79 34.07 -1.66
C VAL A 7 10.23 32.64 -2.00
N PRO A 8 11.54 32.33 -2.08
CA PRO A 8 12.04 31.01 -2.46
C PRO A 8 11.51 29.85 -1.60
N ALA A 9 11.15 30.14 -0.35
CA ALA A 9 10.51 29.19 0.56
C ALA A 9 9.09 28.81 0.11
N LEU A 10 8.33 29.76 -0.43
CA LEU A 10 6.96 29.54 -0.88
C LEU A 10 6.92 28.69 -2.15
N THR A 11 7.86 28.89 -3.09
CA THR A 11 7.99 28.04 -4.28
C THR A 11 8.43 26.63 -3.94
N ARG A 12 9.39 26.46 -3.01
CA ARG A 12 9.78 25.15 -2.49
C ARG A 12 8.61 24.44 -1.81
N PHE A 13 7.86 25.14 -0.96
CA PHE A 13 6.68 24.59 -0.30
C PHE A 13 5.59 24.20 -1.31
N VAL A 14 5.30 25.06 -2.29
CA VAL A 14 4.34 24.76 -3.37
C VAL A 14 4.81 23.54 -4.16
N SER A 15 6.08 23.43 -4.53
CA SER A 15 6.58 22.24 -5.23
C SER A 15 6.50 20.95 -4.39
N ALA A 16 6.77 21.05 -3.08
CA ALA A 16 6.67 19.93 -2.15
C ALA A 16 5.22 19.48 -1.92
N THR A 17 4.27 20.41 -2.05
CA THR A 17 2.85 20.21 -1.75
C THR A 17 2.01 19.92 -3.01
N ALA A 18 2.47 20.35 -4.19
CA ALA A 18 1.76 20.21 -5.47
C ALA A 18 2.03 18.88 -6.18
N GLY A 19 3.16 18.20 -5.89
CA GLY A 19 3.60 17.02 -6.63
C GLY A 19 3.37 15.67 -5.97
N ARG A 20 3.08 15.61 -4.66
CA ARG A 20 3.04 14.35 -3.91
C ARG A 20 2.29 14.48 -2.57
N ASN A 21 1.95 13.32 -2.02
CA ASN A 21 1.46 13.04 -0.66
C ASN A 21 1.96 14.03 0.41
N MET A 22 1.11 14.31 1.41
CA MET A 22 1.36 15.18 2.58
C MET A 22 2.84 15.42 2.91
N THR A 23 3.19 16.68 3.15
CA THR A 23 4.51 17.04 3.68
C THR A 23 4.72 16.42 5.07
N THR A 24 5.97 16.15 5.46
CA THR A 24 6.30 15.67 6.81
C THR A 24 5.71 16.58 7.90
N ALA A 25 5.68 17.89 7.66
CA ALA A 25 5.07 18.87 8.56
C ALA A 25 3.57 18.63 8.74
N ALA A 26 2.85 18.27 7.69
CA ALA A 26 1.42 17.96 7.77
C ALA A 26 1.17 16.73 8.65
N TYR A 27 2.00 15.67 8.54
CA TYR A 27 1.86 14.48 9.39
C TYR A 27 2.09 14.81 10.87
N VAL A 28 3.11 15.64 11.15
CA VAL A 28 3.38 16.12 12.51
C VAL A 28 2.20 16.95 13.04
N ALA A 29 1.63 17.84 12.23
CA ALA A 29 0.47 18.64 12.61
C ALA A 29 -0.76 17.78 12.91
N VAL A 30 -1.03 16.73 12.11
CA VAL A 30 -2.12 15.77 12.43
C VAL A 30 -1.84 15.05 13.74
N ALA A 31 -0.63 14.52 13.93
CA ALA A 31 -0.28 13.79 15.14
C ALA A 31 -0.42 14.66 16.40
N VAL A 32 0.17 15.87 16.37
CA VAL A 32 0.05 16.85 17.46
C VAL A 32 -1.41 17.22 17.70
N GLY A 33 -2.17 17.51 16.64
CA GLY A 33 -3.59 17.85 16.74
C GLY A 33 -4.43 16.76 17.42
N VAL A 34 -4.27 15.50 17.00
CA VAL A 34 -4.97 14.36 17.62
C VAL A 34 -4.55 14.17 19.08
N THR A 35 -3.25 14.27 19.40
CA THR A 35 -2.78 14.19 20.80
C THR A 35 -3.38 15.30 21.66
N MET A 36 -3.44 16.54 21.15
CA MET A 36 -4.05 17.65 21.87
C MET A 36 -5.56 17.46 22.07
N MET A 37 -6.27 16.84 21.13
CA MET A 37 -7.69 16.49 21.31
C MET A 37 -7.89 15.45 22.41
N VAL A 38 -7.01 14.45 22.51
CA VAL A 38 -7.04 13.48 23.62
C VAL A 38 -6.81 14.18 24.96
N LEU A 39 -5.85 15.10 25.03
CA LEU A 39 -5.60 15.89 26.25
C LEU A 39 -6.78 16.80 26.60
N LEU A 40 -7.48 17.33 25.60
CA LEU A 40 -8.67 18.16 25.78
C LEU A 40 -9.84 17.41 26.45
N THR A 41 -9.90 16.08 26.33
CA THR A 41 -10.96 15.27 26.97
C THR A 41 -10.58 14.75 28.36
N VAL A 42 -9.38 15.02 28.86
CA VAL A 42 -8.91 14.58 30.18
C VAL A 42 -8.83 15.78 31.11
N GLU A 43 -9.83 15.97 31.98
CA GLU A 43 -10.00 17.18 32.81
C GLU A 43 -8.73 17.56 33.62
N PRO A 44 -8.09 16.64 34.38
CA PRO A 44 -6.89 16.99 35.16
C PRO A 44 -5.70 17.42 34.29
N ALA A 45 -5.59 16.88 33.08
CA ALA A 45 -4.53 17.21 32.15
C ALA A 45 -4.81 18.55 31.46
N TYR A 46 -6.06 18.80 31.06
CA TYR A 46 -6.47 20.06 30.44
C TYR A 46 -6.34 21.23 31.43
N ASP A 47 -6.65 21.05 32.70
CA ASP A 47 -6.53 22.14 33.68
C ASP A 47 -5.07 22.55 33.92
N ALA A 48 -4.12 21.61 33.81
CA ALA A 48 -2.69 21.88 33.97
C ALA A 48 -2.06 22.57 32.74
N VAL A 49 -2.48 22.23 31.51
CA VAL A 49 -1.84 22.70 30.27
C VAL A 49 -2.79 23.27 29.21
N GLY A 50 -4.04 23.60 29.57
CA GLY A 50 -5.11 23.94 28.63
C GLY A 50 -4.79 25.07 27.66
N ARG A 51 -4.07 26.12 28.11
CA ARG A 51 -3.61 27.21 27.23
C ARG A 51 -2.66 26.71 26.13
N TRP A 52 -1.79 25.75 26.44
CA TRP A 52 -0.87 25.16 25.46
C TRP A 52 -1.61 24.23 24.50
N VAL A 53 -2.59 23.46 25.01
CA VAL A 53 -3.46 22.62 24.19
C VAL A 53 -4.18 23.47 23.14
N ASP A 54 -4.86 24.53 23.58
CA ASP A 54 -5.60 25.43 22.69
C ASP A 54 -4.67 26.14 21.69
N ALA A 55 -3.51 26.62 22.14
CA ALA A 55 -2.52 27.27 21.28
C ALA A 55 -1.98 26.33 20.18
N LEU A 56 -1.69 25.08 20.52
CA LEU A 56 -1.23 24.06 19.56
C LEU A 56 -2.34 23.65 18.59
N LEU A 57 -3.58 23.54 19.05
CA LEU A 57 -4.74 23.27 18.19
C LEU A 57 -4.96 24.39 17.17
N TRP A 58 -4.87 25.66 17.62
CA TRP A 58 -4.91 26.82 16.73
C TRP A 58 -3.74 26.85 15.74
N ALA A 59 -2.53 26.49 16.18
CA ALA A 59 -1.36 26.40 15.30
C ALA A 59 -1.55 25.31 14.21
N CYS A 60 -2.09 24.15 14.57
CA CYS A 60 -2.41 23.08 13.61
C CYS A 60 -3.49 23.52 12.61
N LEU A 61 -4.56 24.16 13.09
CA LEU A 61 -5.61 24.69 12.23
C LEU A 61 -5.07 25.76 11.27
N PHE A 62 -4.27 26.69 11.78
CA PHE A 62 -3.62 27.72 10.97
C PHE A 62 -2.75 27.09 9.87
N TYR A 63 -1.97 26.08 10.21
CA TYR A 63 -1.17 25.33 9.25
C TYR A 63 -2.05 24.72 8.14
N PHE A 64 -3.16 24.05 8.47
CA PHE A 64 -4.03 23.43 7.46
C PHE A 64 -4.78 24.45 6.60
N VAL A 65 -5.22 25.56 7.19
CA VAL A 65 -5.85 26.66 6.45
C VAL A 65 -4.83 27.28 5.49
N PHE A 66 -3.61 27.54 5.96
CA PHE A 66 -2.53 28.09 5.15
C PHE A 66 -2.18 27.14 3.98
N GLU A 67 -2.00 25.85 4.26
CA GLU A 67 -1.74 24.82 3.26
C GLU A 67 -2.84 24.77 2.19
N TRP A 68 -4.10 24.75 2.62
CA TRP A 68 -5.25 24.71 1.71
C TRP A 68 -5.32 25.96 0.83
N LEU A 69 -5.14 27.17 1.40
CA LEU A 69 -5.13 28.43 0.65
C LEU A 69 -4.00 28.48 -0.38
N VAL A 70 -2.81 27.99 -0.03
CA VAL A 70 -1.66 27.92 -0.95
C VAL A 70 -1.96 26.98 -2.12
N ARG A 71 -2.48 25.77 -1.85
CA ARG A 71 -2.87 24.81 -2.89
C ARG A 71 -3.96 25.37 -3.81
N LEU A 72 -5.00 25.97 -3.22
CA LEU A 72 -6.12 26.55 -3.93
C LEU A 72 -5.68 27.71 -4.84
N ARG A 73 -4.84 28.61 -4.33
CA ARG A 73 -4.29 29.73 -5.11
C ARG A 73 -3.36 29.26 -6.23
N HIS A 74 -2.56 28.23 -5.99
CA HIS A 74 -1.68 27.65 -7.01
C HIS A 74 -2.49 27.02 -8.15
N MET A 75 -3.52 26.23 -7.84
CA MET A 75 -4.41 25.62 -8.84
C MET A 75 -5.27 26.66 -9.56
N GLY A 76 -5.70 27.73 -8.86
CA GLY A 76 -6.40 28.85 -9.49
C GLY A 76 -5.56 29.61 -10.51
N ARG A 77 -4.27 29.81 -10.24
CA ARG A 77 -3.33 30.40 -11.22
C ARG A 77 -3.12 29.55 -12.46
N GLN A 78 -3.35 28.24 -12.38
CA GLN A 78 -3.29 27.32 -13.52
C GLN A 78 -4.64 27.15 -14.23
N GLY A 79 -5.68 27.89 -13.84
CA GLY A 79 -7.04 27.75 -14.39
C GLY A 79 -7.77 26.47 -13.97
N LYS A 80 -7.24 25.71 -13.01
CA LYS A 80 -7.76 24.41 -12.56
C LYS A 80 -8.45 24.47 -11.19
N PHE A 81 -8.91 25.66 -10.78
CA PHE A 81 -9.52 25.89 -9.47
C PHE A 81 -10.66 24.89 -9.17
N TRP A 82 -11.67 24.85 -10.03
CA TRP A 82 -12.86 24.02 -9.84
C TRP A 82 -12.53 22.52 -9.87
N PHE A 83 -11.58 22.13 -10.71
CA PHE A 83 -11.12 20.75 -10.79
C PHE A 83 -10.47 20.29 -9.49
N TYR A 84 -9.68 21.15 -8.85
CA TYR A 84 -9.11 20.84 -7.53
C TYR A 84 -10.16 20.90 -6.42
N ALA A 85 -11.01 21.93 -6.38
CA ALA A 85 -12.02 22.10 -5.32
C ALA A 85 -13.02 20.93 -5.24
N LEU A 86 -13.38 20.34 -6.39
CA LEU A 86 -14.27 19.17 -6.47
C LEU A 86 -13.52 17.83 -6.45
N SER A 87 -12.18 17.84 -6.39
CA SER A 87 -11.39 16.61 -6.28
C SER A 87 -11.44 16.03 -4.87
N SER A 88 -11.18 14.73 -4.72
CA SER A 88 -11.07 14.08 -3.42
C SER A 88 -10.04 14.74 -2.49
N ALA A 89 -8.92 15.24 -3.05
CA ALA A 89 -7.91 15.94 -2.27
C ALA A 89 -8.38 17.33 -1.82
N GLY A 90 -9.04 18.09 -2.70
CA GLY A 90 -9.55 19.42 -2.36
C GLY A 90 -10.67 19.39 -1.33
N ILE A 91 -11.56 18.39 -1.41
CA ILE A 91 -12.62 18.16 -0.41
C ILE A 91 -12.01 17.87 0.97
N VAL A 92 -11.02 16.98 1.05
CA VAL A 92 -10.34 16.66 2.32
C VAL A 92 -9.61 17.89 2.88
N ASP A 93 -8.94 18.66 2.03
CA ASP A 93 -8.25 19.88 2.45
C ASP A 93 -9.25 20.92 3.00
N ALA A 94 -10.40 21.10 2.32
CA ALA A 94 -11.48 21.99 2.72
C ALA A 94 -12.13 21.55 4.03
N ILE A 95 -12.49 20.27 4.19
CA ILE A 95 -13.06 19.73 5.43
C ILE A 95 -12.11 19.99 6.60
N GLY A 96 -10.81 19.67 6.44
CA GLY A 96 -9.84 19.87 7.51
C GLY A 96 -9.59 21.35 7.85
N ALA A 97 -9.77 22.27 6.90
CA ALA A 97 -9.61 23.71 7.14
C ALA A 97 -10.87 24.38 7.71
N LEU A 98 -12.06 23.88 7.38
CA LEU A 98 -13.34 24.56 7.67
C LEU A 98 -14.16 23.92 8.79
N ALA A 99 -14.02 22.62 9.07
CA ALA A 99 -14.90 21.94 10.03
C ALA A 99 -14.90 22.59 11.43
N VAL A 100 -13.71 22.90 11.97
CA VAL A 100 -13.58 23.53 13.29
C VAL A 100 -14.07 25.00 13.27
N PRO A 101 -13.62 25.88 12.36
CA PRO A 101 -14.15 27.25 12.28
C PRO A 101 -15.66 27.32 12.12
N VAL A 102 -16.25 26.49 11.26
CA VAL A 102 -17.71 26.48 11.03
C VAL A 102 -18.44 26.09 12.31
N ALA A 103 -17.95 25.11 13.07
CA ALA A 103 -18.54 24.72 14.35
C ALA A 103 -18.45 25.84 15.40
N LEU A 104 -17.30 26.52 15.49
CA LEU A 104 -17.13 27.67 16.39
C LEU A 104 -18.07 28.83 16.03
N LEU A 105 -18.23 29.12 14.73
CA LEU A 105 -19.14 30.15 14.23
C LEU A 105 -20.61 29.79 14.43
N ALA A 106 -20.95 28.49 14.41
CA ALA A 106 -22.28 27.98 14.73
C ALA A 106 -22.61 28.05 16.23
N GLY A 107 -21.70 28.54 17.08
CA GLY A 107 -21.90 28.67 18.53
C GLY A 107 -21.70 27.38 19.31
N ILE A 108 -21.09 26.35 18.72
CA ILE A 108 -20.73 25.11 19.42
C ILE A 108 -19.63 25.42 20.43
N ALA A 109 -19.74 24.86 21.64
CA ALA A 109 -18.75 25.03 22.70
C ALA A 109 -17.34 24.68 22.17
N PRO A 110 -16.29 25.49 22.48
CA PRO A 110 -14.96 25.31 21.90
C PRO A 110 -14.38 23.90 22.08
N LYS A 111 -14.55 23.31 23.27
CA LYS A 111 -14.10 21.93 23.55
C LYS A 111 -14.71 20.92 22.57
N THR A 112 -16.01 21.02 22.32
CA THR A 112 -16.72 20.13 21.39
C THR A 112 -16.37 20.43 19.93
N ALA A 113 -16.21 21.70 19.56
CA ALA A 113 -15.83 22.09 18.19
C ALA A 113 -14.45 21.54 17.80
N TRP A 114 -13.49 21.55 18.73
CA TRP A 114 -12.15 21.01 18.50
C TRP A 114 -12.12 19.50 18.23
N LEU A 115 -13.11 18.74 18.71
CA LEU A 115 -13.22 17.30 18.40
C LEU A 115 -13.44 17.04 16.91
N LEU A 116 -14.02 17.99 16.16
CA LEU A 116 -14.14 17.88 14.70
C LEU A 116 -12.78 17.92 13.99
N GLY A 117 -11.72 18.36 14.66
CA GLY A 117 -10.37 18.26 14.14
C GLY A 117 -9.90 16.82 13.98
N VAL A 118 -10.62 15.80 14.50
CA VAL A 118 -10.37 14.38 14.16
C VAL A 118 -10.41 14.14 12.64
N LEU A 119 -11.17 14.97 11.90
CA LEU A 119 -11.23 14.92 10.44
C LEU A 119 -9.89 15.27 9.77
N TRP A 120 -8.92 15.85 10.49
CA TRP A 120 -7.55 16.04 10.00
C TRP A 120 -6.86 14.70 9.69
N VAL A 121 -7.26 13.60 10.32
CA VAL A 121 -6.77 12.25 9.99
C VAL A 121 -7.08 11.87 8.54
N LEU A 122 -8.16 12.39 7.95
CA LEU A 122 -8.48 12.16 6.54
C LEU A 122 -7.38 12.69 5.59
N LYS A 123 -6.62 13.70 5.99
CA LYS A 123 -5.48 14.20 5.20
C LYS A 123 -4.40 13.13 5.03
N VAL A 124 -4.22 12.23 6.01
CA VAL A 124 -3.22 11.15 6.00
C VAL A 124 -3.54 10.12 4.92
N VAL A 125 -4.82 9.89 4.62
CA VAL A 125 -5.30 8.81 3.75
C VAL A 125 -4.71 8.85 2.33
N PRO A 126 -4.75 9.95 1.56
CA PRO A 126 -4.07 10.06 0.26
C PRO A 126 -2.57 9.77 0.31
N GLY A 127 -1.96 9.95 1.49
CA GLY A 127 -0.54 9.80 1.74
C GLY A 127 -0.03 8.37 1.78
N ILE A 128 -0.92 7.39 2.00
CA ILE A 128 -0.57 6.00 2.26
C ILE A 128 -0.66 5.18 0.96
N PRO A 129 0.47 4.68 0.40
CA PRO A 129 0.45 3.90 -0.83
C PRO A 129 -0.43 2.64 -0.73
N GLY A 130 -0.43 1.98 0.43
CA GLY A 130 -1.23 0.77 0.69
C GLY A 130 -2.74 1.01 0.59
N LEU A 131 -3.23 2.21 0.93
CA LEU A 131 -4.66 2.52 0.80
C LEU A 131 -5.09 2.65 -0.67
N ARG A 132 -4.17 3.03 -1.57
CA ARG A 132 -4.45 3.04 -3.01
C ARG A 132 -4.64 1.62 -3.54
N GLN A 133 -3.82 0.67 -3.08
CA GLN A 133 -3.95 -0.75 -3.40
C GLN A 133 -5.24 -1.31 -2.81
N LEU A 134 -5.53 -1.05 -1.53
CA LEU A 134 -6.79 -1.46 -0.89
C LEU A 134 -8.02 -0.96 -1.67
N ARG A 135 -8.06 0.33 -2.02
CA ARG A 135 -9.16 0.90 -2.80
C ARG A 135 -9.36 0.15 -4.12
N ARG A 136 -8.27 -0.20 -4.78
CA ARG A 136 -8.33 -0.90 -6.06
C ARG A 136 -8.85 -2.31 -5.89
N VAL A 137 -8.34 -3.05 -4.90
CA VAL A 137 -8.83 -4.39 -4.56
C VAL A 137 -10.33 -4.35 -4.25
N LEU A 138 -10.78 -3.40 -3.43
CA LEU A 138 -12.20 -3.23 -3.11
C LEU A 138 -13.08 -2.94 -4.34
N VAL A 139 -12.58 -2.19 -5.32
CA VAL A 139 -13.32 -1.88 -6.55
C VAL A 139 -13.33 -3.07 -7.50
N VAL A 140 -12.22 -3.81 -7.63
CA VAL A 140 -12.13 -4.97 -8.51
C VAL A 140 -12.92 -6.14 -7.95
N GLU A 141 -12.81 -6.40 -6.65
CA GLU A 141 -13.49 -7.49 -5.94
C GLU A 141 -14.87 -7.09 -5.41
N SER A 142 -15.44 -5.95 -5.85
CA SER A 142 -16.69 -5.42 -5.29
C SER A 142 -17.87 -6.37 -5.46
N GLY A 143 -17.91 -7.14 -6.56
CA GLY A 143 -18.96 -8.12 -6.83
C GLY A 143 -18.95 -9.26 -5.79
N PRO A 144 -17.86 -10.03 -5.68
CA PRO A 144 -17.72 -11.06 -4.64
C PRO A 144 -17.93 -10.52 -3.22
N LEU A 145 -17.34 -9.37 -2.88
CA LEU A 145 -17.51 -8.76 -1.55
C LEU A 145 -18.97 -8.38 -1.27
N ALA A 146 -19.70 -7.86 -2.26
CA ALA A 146 -21.13 -7.59 -2.13
C ALA A 146 -21.94 -8.87 -1.89
N SER A 147 -21.62 -9.96 -2.58
CA SER A 147 -22.27 -11.26 -2.34
C SER A 147 -22.07 -11.75 -0.91
N VAL A 148 -20.84 -11.65 -0.38
CA VAL A 148 -20.57 -12.05 1.01
C VAL A 148 -21.25 -11.10 2.01
N LEU A 149 -21.34 -9.80 1.71
CA LEU A 149 -22.10 -8.84 2.52
C LEU A 149 -23.58 -9.21 2.58
N VAL A 150 -24.19 -9.56 1.44
CA VAL A 150 -25.60 -9.98 1.38
C VAL A 150 -25.82 -11.25 2.19
N ILE A 151 -24.95 -12.26 2.06
CA ILE A 151 -25.01 -13.49 2.86
C ILE A 151 -24.87 -13.18 4.36
N PHE A 152 -23.92 -12.33 4.73
CA PHE A 152 -23.73 -11.89 6.12
C PHE A 152 -25.01 -11.26 6.68
N LEU A 153 -25.58 -10.26 5.99
CA LEU A 153 -26.80 -9.59 6.42
C LEU A 153 -28.00 -10.55 6.50
N MET A 154 -28.11 -11.48 5.55
CA MET A 154 -29.14 -12.50 5.55
C MET A 154 -29.03 -13.42 6.78
N VAL A 155 -27.84 -13.92 7.09
CA VAL A 155 -27.62 -14.79 8.26
C VAL A 155 -27.90 -14.02 9.55
N VAL A 156 -27.41 -12.79 9.70
CA VAL A 156 -27.67 -11.94 10.87
C VAL A 156 -29.17 -11.72 11.07
N PHE A 157 -29.90 -11.39 10.00
CA PHE A 157 -31.33 -11.14 10.09
C PHE A 157 -32.14 -12.40 10.43
N LEU A 158 -31.82 -13.53 9.78
CA LEU A 158 -32.49 -14.80 10.06
C LEU A 158 -32.21 -15.29 11.50
N ALA A 159 -30.98 -15.15 11.97
CA ALA A 159 -30.58 -15.48 13.34
C ALA A 159 -31.31 -14.61 14.37
N SER A 160 -31.40 -13.31 14.11
CA SER A 160 -32.12 -12.34 14.95
C SER A 160 -33.61 -12.69 15.08
N VAL A 161 -34.28 -13.01 13.98
CA VAL A 161 -35.71 -13.42 14.00
C VAL A 161 -35.88 -14.77 14.70
N ALA A 162 -34.97 -15.71 14.49
CA ALA A 162 -35.01 -17.02 15.14
C ALA A 162 -34.88 -16.90 16.66
N GLU A 163 -33.87 -16.19 17.16
CA GLU A 163 -33.71 -16.00 18.61
C GLU A 163 -34.80 -15.14 19.22
N TYR A 164 -35.26 -14.09 18.53
CA TYR A 164 -36.44 -13.36 18.97
C TYR A 164 -37.64 -14.31 19.17
N TYR A 165 -37.90 -15.20 18.22
CA TYR A 165 -39.01 -16.13 18.33
C TYR A 165 -38.83 -17.16 19.47
N LEU A 166 -37.61 -17.65 19.68
CA LEU A 166 -37.30 -18.69 20.67
C LEU A 166 -37.16 -18.16 22.09
N GLU A 167 -36.65 -16.95 22.28
CA GLU A 167 -36.25 -16.42 23.58
C GLU A 167 -37.13 -15.28 24.09
N ARG A 168 -38.00 -14.66 23.27
CA ARG A 168 -38.81 -13.49 23.71
C ARG A 168 -39.67 -13.74 24.95
N ASP A 169 -40.16 -14.95 25.15
CA ASP A 169 -41.05 -15.29 26.27
C ASP A 169 -40.26 -15.51 27.58
N VAL A 170 -39.02 -15.98 27.48
CA VAL A 170 -38.15 -16.28 28.64
C VAL A 170 -37.25 -15.09 28.97
N GLN A 171 -36.82 -14.34 27.95
CA GLN A 171 -35.90 -13.22 28.04
C GLN A 171 -36.45 -11.96 27.33
N PRO A 172 -37.60 -11.41 27.75
CA PRO A 172 -38.21 -10.24 27.09
C PRO A 172 -37.37 -8.97 27.18
N GLN A 173 -36.47 -8.85 28.16
CA GLN A 173 -35.62 -7.67 28.31
C GLN A 173 -34.45 -7.63 27.31
N THR A 174 -34.00 -8.79 26.82
CA THR A 174 -32.86 -8.90 25.90
C THR A 174 -33.28 -9.30 24.49
N PHE A 175 -34.19 -10.26 24.36
CA PHE A 175 -34.75 -10.75 23.09
C PHE A 175 -36.19 -10.28 22.86
N GLY A 176 -36.64 -9.20 23.50
CA GLY A 176 -38.01 -8.67 23.36
C GLY A 176 -38.30 -7.96 22.03
N SER A 177 -37.31 -7.74 21.19
CA SER A 177 -37.49 -7.17 19.85
C SER A 177 -36.45 -7.68 18.87
N VAL A 178 -36.79 -7.71 17.57
CA VAL A 178 -35.86 -8.11 16.50
C VAL A 178 -34.59 -7.24 16.50
N PRO A 179 -34.64 -5.90 16.63
CA PRO A 179 -33.41 -5.09 16.72
C PRO A 179 -32.52 -5.44 17.91
N ALA A 180 -33.09 -5.80 19.06
CA ALA A 180 -32.31 -6.23 20.22
C ALA A 180 -31.63 -7.59 19.97
N ALA A 181 -32.34 -8.53 19.35
CA ALA A 181 -31.77 -9.81 18.90
C ALA A 181 -30.72 -9.64 17.77
N LEU A 182 -30.84 -8.57 16.96
CA LEU A 182 -29.89 -8.23 15.90
C LEU A 182 -28.52 -7.88 16.46
N TRP A 183 -28.47 -7.15 17.59
CA TRP A 183 -27.22 -6.86 18.31
C TRP A 183 -26.48 -8.15 18.68
N TRP A 184 -27.20 -9.08 19.32
CA TRP A 184 -26.66 -10.40 19.65
C TRP A 184 -26.17 -11.17 18.42
N ALA A 185 -26.94 -11.17 17.34
CA ALA A 185 -26.61 -11.88 16.11
C ALA A 185 -25.33 -11.33 15.46
N VAL A 186 -25.16 -10.00 15.42
CA VAL A 186 -23.93 -9.36 14.93
C VAL A 186 -22.74 -9.71 15.82
N VAL A 187 -22.87 -9.59 17.14
CA VAL A 187 -21.79 -9.89 18.11
C VAL A 187 -21.33 -11.35 18.02
N THR A 188 -22.28 -12.27 17.85
CA THR A 188 -22.01 -13.71 17.75
C THR A 188 -21.43 -14.09 16.40
N LEU A 189 -22.01 -13.60 15.29
CA LEU A 189 -21.55 -13.92 13.95
C LEU A 189 -20.16 -13.33 13.65
N THR A 190 -19.86 -12.15 14.19
CA THR A 190 -18.54 -11.51 14.08
C THR A 190 -17.51 -12.05 15.06
N THR A 191 -17.81 -13.14 15.79
CA THR A 191 -16.91 -13.78 16.77
C THR A 191 -16.46 -12.85 17.91
N THR A 192 -17.20 -11.76 18.18
CA THR A 192 -16.86 -10.78 19.21
C THR A 192 -17.21 -11.31 20.61
N GLY A 193 -18.43 -11.81 20.77
CA GLY A 193 -18.86 -12.54 21.98
C GLY A 193 -18.70 -11.76 23.30
N TYR A 194 -19.30 -10.58 23.41
CA TYR A 194 -19.26 -9.79 24.66
C TYR A 194 -19.78 -10.54 25.90
N GLY A 195 -20.72 -11.47 25.70
CA GLY A 195 -21.34 -12.25 26.78
C GLY A 195 -22.37 -11.48 27.60
N ASP A 196 -22.79 -10.30 27.13
CA ASP A 196 -23.84 -9.45 27.68
C ASP A 196 -25.24 -10.06 27.47
N VAL A 197 -25.47 -10.71 26.33
CA VAL A 197 -26.71 -11.39 25.98
C VAL A 197 -26.39 -12.77 25.39
N VAL A 198 -27.07 -13.81 25.86
CA VAL A 198 -26.94 -15.18 25.35
C VAL A 198 -28.28 -15.93 25.44
N PRO A 199 -28.61 -16.81 24.49
CA PRO A 199 -29.79 -17.65 24.58
C PRO A 199 -29.65 -18.68 25.70
N ILE A 200 -30.73 -18.89 26.44
CA ILE A 200 -30.76 -19.81 27.59
C ILE A 200 -31.59 -21.05 27.30
N THR A 201 -32.48 -21.01 26.30
CA THR A 201 -33.24 -22.18 25.88
C THR A 201 -32.35 -23.19 25.13
N PRO A 202 -32.65 -24.50 25.21
CA PRO A 202 -31.90 -25.50 24.45
C PRO A 202 -31.92 -25.26 22.94
N LEU A 203 -33.07 -24.83 22.40
CA LEU A 203 -33.22 -24.54 20.96
C LEU A 203 -32.45 -23.28 20.55
N GLY A 204 -32.51 -22.20 21.33
CA GLY A 204 -31.71 -21.00 21.09
C GLY A 204 -30.22 -21.32 21.11
N ARG A 205 -29.74 -22.15 22.05
CA ARG A 205 -28.33 -22.59 22.05
C ARG A 205 -27.91 -23.38 20.80
N ILE A 206 -28.81 -24.18 20.22
CA ILE A 206 -28.54 -24.89 18.96
C ILE A 206 -28.45 -23.89 17.81
N VAL A 207 -29.37 -22.92 17.74
CA VAL A 207 -29.33 -21.84 16.75
C VAL A 207 -28.05 -21.02 16.88
N ALA A 208 -27.70 -20.60 18.08
CA ALA A 208 -26.45 -19.92 18.40
C ALA A 208 -25.22 -20.70 17.91
N ALA A 209 -25.15 -22.01 18.14
CA ALA A 209 -24.06 -22.83 17.66
C ALA A 209 -23.96 -22.84 16.13
N MET A 210 -25.09 -22.93 15.42
CA MET A 210 -25.12 -22.82 13.95
C MET A 210 -24.67 -21.44 13.47
N VAL A 211 -25.09 -20.37 14.15
CA VAL A 211 -24.67 -18.99 13.85
C VAL A 211 -23.16 -18.87 14.00
N MET A 212 -22.57 -19.36 15.10
CA MET A 212 -21.11 -19.33 15.31
C MET A 212 -20.36 -20.04 14.18
N ILE A 213 -20.81 -21.24 13.76
CA ILE A 213 -20.19 -21.99 12.65
C ILE A 213 -20.31 -21.20 11.33
N SER A 214 -21.48 -20.64 11.05
CA SER A 214 -21.67 -19.83 9.84
C SER A 214 -20.82 -18.56 9.82
N GLY A 215 -20.59 -17.94 10.99
CA GLY A 215 -19.75 -16.75 11.14
C GLY A 215 -18.31 -17.00 10.73
N LEU A 216 -17.74 -18.14 11.16
CA LEU A 216 -16.41 -18.58 10.73
C LEU A 216 -16.31 -18.73 9.20
N GLY A 217 -17.36 -19.30 8.57
CA GLY A 217 -17.42 -19.44 7.12
C GLY A 217 -17.49 -18.10 6.38
N VAL A 218 -18.42 -17.23 6.77
CA VAL A 218 -18.63 -15.92 6.13
C VAL A 218 -17.40 -15.02 6.31
N PHE A 219 -16.80 -14.99 7.49
CA PHE A 219 -15.58 -14.22 7.74
C PHE A 219 -14.36 -14.79 6.99
N GLY A 220 -14.29 -16.11 6.86
CA GLY A 220 -13.29 -16.80 6.02
C GLY A 220 -13.38 -16.39 4.55
N LEU A 221 -14.59 -16.23 4.01
CA LEU A 221 -14.79 -15.74 2.64
C LEU A 221 -14.32 -14.29 2.47
N TRP A 222 -14.68 -13.40 3.41
CA TRP A 222 -14.21 -12.00 3.40
C TRP A 222 -12.69 -11.89 3.40
N THR A 223 -12.04 -12.59 4.33
CA THR A 223 -10.58 -12.58 4.47
C THR A 223 -9.90 -13.23 3.26
N GLY A 224 -10.44 -14.32 2.74
CA GLY A 224 -9.96 -15.01 1.54
C GLY A 224 -9.98 -14.13 0.28
N ILE A 225 -11.11 -13.47 0.01
CA ILE A 225 -11.27 -12.58 -1.17
C ILE A 225 -10.29 -11.40 -1.09
N LEU A 226 -10.18 -10.77 0.09
CA LEU A 226 -9.23 -9.67 0.27
C LEU A 226 -7.79 -10.14 0.09
N ALA A 227 -7.42 -11.29 0.68
CA ALA A 227 -6.07 -11.85 0.57
C ALA A 227 -5.69 -12.17 -0.88
N THR A 228 -6.57 -12.82 -1.64
CA THR A 228 -6.32 -13.13 -3.05
C THR A 228 -6.27 -11.86 -3.90
N GLY A 229 -7.15 -10.89 -3.66
CA GLY A 229 -7.14 -9.60 -4.34
C GLY A 229 -5.86 -8.80 -4.09
N PHE A 230 -5.39 -8.73 -2.84
CA PHE A 230 -4.11 -8.10 -2.51
C PHE A 230 -2.92 -8.82 -3.13
N ALA A 231 -2.92 -10.16 -3.12
CA ALA A 231 -1.87 -10.94 -3.77
C ALA A 231 -1.83 -10.71 -5.29
N ALA A 232 -2.99 -10.63 -5.95
CA ALA A 232 -3.11 -10.34 -7.36
C ALA A 232 -2.61 -8.92 -7.71
N GLU A 233 -3.01 -7.91 -6.94
CA GLU A 233 -2.56 -6.53 -7.17
C GLU A 233 -1.06 -6.35 -6.90
N THR A 234 -0.53 -6.98 -5.85
CA THR A 234 0.91 -6.94 -5.54
C THR A 234 1.72 -7.61 -6.66
N ARG A 235 1.25 -8.76 -7.17
CA ARG A 235 1.88 -9.44 -8.31
C ARG A 235 1.86 -8.57 -9.56
N ARG A 236 0.74 -7.88 -9.84
CA ARG A 236 0.60 -6.96 -10.97
C ARG A 236 1.53 -5.75 -10.85
N ASP A 237 1.62 -5.13 -9.68
CA ASP A 237 2.52 -4.00 -9.43
C ASP A 237 3.99 -4.42 -9.62
N ASN A 238 4.36 -5.62 -9.16
CA ASN A 238 5.68 -6.17 -9.40
C ASN A 238 5.92 -6.44 -10.89
N PHE A 239 4.95 -7.03 -11.60
CA PHE A 239 5.04 -7.26 -13.05
C PHE A 239 5.31 -5.97 -13.82
N LEU A 240 4.57 -4.89 -13.54
CA LEU A 240 4.74 -3.61 -14.25
C LEU A 240 6.11 -2.97 -13.99
N LYS A 241 6.61 -3.04 -12.75
CA LYS A 241 7.95 -2.57 -12.40
C LYS A 241 9.02 -3.41 -13.10
N THR A 242 8.87 -4.73 -13.10
CA THR A 242 9.78 -5.65 -13.81
C THR A 242 9.73 -5.38 -15.31
N TRP A 243 8.55 -5.22 -15.92
CA TRP A 243 8.39 -4.93 -17.34
C TRP A 243 9.12 -3.66 -17.77
N GLU A 244 8.91 -2.54 -17.06
CA GLU A 244 9.60 -1.28 -17.36
C GLU A 244 11.12 -1.42 -17.25
N THR A 245 11.57 -2.31 -16.38
CA THR A 245 12.98 -2.57 -16.15
C THR A 245 13.55 -3.49 -17.26
N VAL A 246 12.83 -4.54 -17.62
CA VAL A 246 13.18 -5.52 -18.66
C VAL A 246 13.21 -4.86 -20.03
N SER A 247 12.23 -4.02 -20.36
CA SER A 247 12.17 -3.34 -21.66
C SER A 247 13.31 -2.35 -21.87
N LYS A 248 13.95 -1.87 -20.81
CA LYS A 248 15.14 -1.00 -20.87
C LYS A 248 16.43 -1.77 -21.12
N VAL A 249 16.47 -3.09 -20.87
CA VAL A 249 17.65 -3.90 -21.16
C VAL A 249 17.69 -4.15 -22.66
N PRO A 250 18.73 -3.69 -23.40
CA PRO A 250 18.81 -3.83 -24.86
C PRO A 250 18.67 -5.29 -25.33
N PHE A 251 19.09 -6.24 -24.49
CA PHE A 251 18.93 -7.66 -24.72
C PHE A 251 17.46 -8.08 -24.94
N PHE A 252 16.53 -7.57 -24.13
CA PHE A 252 15.09 -7.91 -24.21
C PHE A 252 14.29 -6.97 -25.11
N ALA A 253 14.88 -5.86 -25.57
CA ALA A 253 14.19 -4.85 -26.37
C ALA A 253 13.68 -5.38 -27.74
N HIS A 254 14.30 -6.46 -28.24
CA HIS A 254 13.96 -7.07 -29.52
C HIS A 254 12.81 -8.10 -29.40
N LEU A 255 12.39 -8.43 -28.17
CA LEU A 255 11.32 -9.37 -27.93
C LEU A 255 9.94 -8.75 -28.20
N GLY A 256 9.05 -9.52 -28.82
CA GLY A 256 7.65 -9.14 -28.94
C GLY A 256 6.96 -9.05 -27.57
N PRO A 257 5.82 -8.33 -27.46
CA PRO A 257 5.15 -8.12 -26.16
C PRO A 257 4.78 -9.40 -25.41
N ALA A 258 4.46 -10.49 -26.13
CA ALA A 258 4.15 -11.78 -25.52
C ALA A 258 5.39 -12.41 -24.85
N ALA A 259 6.54 -12.37 -25.52
CA ALA A 259 7.80 -12.91 -25.01
C ALA A 259 8.29 -12.13 -23.79
N ILE A 260 8.16 -10.79 -23.80
CA ILE A 260 8.48 -9.98 -22.60
C ILE A 260 7.55 -10.33 -21.44
N ALA A 261 6.28 -10.65 -21.70
CA ALA A 261 5.34 -11.06 -20.65
C ALA A 261 5.76 -12.40 -20.02
N ASP A 262 6.26 -13.34 -20.82
CA ASP A 262 6.81 -14.61 -20.31
C ASP A 262 8.07 -14.37 -19.47
N VAL A 263 9.00 -13.54 -19.95
CA VAL A 263 10.25 -13.20 -19.25
C VAL A 263 9.98 -12.51 -17.90
N THR A 264 9.07 -11.54 -17.88
CA THR A 264 8.75 -10.75 -16.68
C THR A 264 8.08 -11.57 -15.57
N GLN A 265 7.50 -12.73 -15.88
CA GLN A 265 6.93 -13.63 -14.88
C GLN A 265 7.99 -14.45 -14.13
N VAL A 266 9.12 -14.73 -14.78
CA VAL A 266 10.20 -15.55 -14.19
C VAL A 266 11.32 -14.71 -13.58
N LEU A 267 11.47 -13.45 -14.00
CA LEU A 267 12.49 -12.56 -13.47
C LEU A 267 12.15 -12.04 -12.07
N ARG A 268 13.14 -12.14 -11.16
CA ARG A 268 13.07 -11.55 -9.82
C ARG A 268 13.90 -10.28 -9.77
N THR A 269 13.36 -9.21 -9.19
CA THR A 269 14.11 -7.96 -9.00
C THR A 269 14.84 -7.98 -7.66
N MET A 270 16.11 -7.56 -7.65
CA MET A 270 16.93 -7.44 -6.46
C MET A 270 17.63 -6.07 -6.44
N ASP A 271 17.40 -5.28 -5.38
CA ASP A 271 18.10 -4.00 -5.17
C ASP A 271 19.23 -4.20 -4.16
N LEU A 272 20.46 -3.87 -4.54
CA LEU A 272 21.65 -4.05 -3.72
C LEU A 272 22.37 -2.73 -3.45
N PRO A 273 22.86 -2.51 -2.20
CA PRO A 273 23.71 -1.36 -1.91
C PRO A 273 25.12 -1.53 -2.52
N PRO A 274 25.92 -0.45 -2.60
CA PRO A 274 27.31 -0.53 -3.04
C PRO A 274 28.15 -1.50 -2.19
N ARG A 275 29.20 -2.06 -2.78
CA ARG A 275 30.16 -2.98 -2.15
C ARG A 275 29.57 -4.32 -1.68
N THR A 276 28.49 -4.75 -2.31
CA THR A 276 27.87 -6.06 -2.04
C THR A 276 28.43 -7.09 -3.01
N MET A 277 28.95 -8.20 -2.49
CA MET A 277 29.43 -9.32 -3.30
C MET A 277 28.24 -10.18 -3.76
N ILE A 278 28.02 -10.25 -5.06
CA ILE A 278 26.91 -10.97 -5.70
C ILE A 278 27.32 -12.40 -6.05
N ILE A 279 28.49 -12.54 -6.67
CA ILE A 279 29.05 -13.82 -7.10
C ILE A 279 30.44 -13.98 -6.48
N ARG A 280 30.73 -15.20 -6.00
CA ARG A 280 32.08 -15.63 -5.64
C ARG A 280 32.60 -16.56 -6.71
N LYS A 281 33.86 -16.38 -7.12
CA LYS A 281 34.55 -17.30 -8.02
C LYS A 281 34.53 -18.74 -7.46
N ASP A 282 34.48 -19.72 -8.36
CA ASP A 282 34.55 -21.16 -8.08
C ASP A 282 33.41 -21.75 -7.25
N THR A 283 32.35 -20.98 -6.98
CA THR A 283 31.11 -21.50 -6.42
C THR A 283 30.19 -22.03 -7.50
N ASN A 284 29.19 -22.82 -7.11
CA ASN A 284 28.14 -23.23 -8.04
C ASN A 284 27.25 -22.03 -8.41
N GLY A 285 26.76 -22.01 -9.64
CA GLY A 285 25.91 -20.97 -10.20
C GLY A 285 24.67 -21.57 -10.82
N ASP A 286 23.53 -21.19 -10.27
CA ASP A 286 22.18 -21.67 -10.60
C ASP A 286 21.28 -20.55 -11.14
N CYS A 287 21.82 -19.36 -11.35
CA CYS A 287 21.10 -18.20 -11.86
C CYS A 287 22.04 -17.26 -12.64
N MET A 288 21.47 -16.38 -13.47
CA MET A 288 22.18 -15.26 -14.11
C MET A 288 21.51 -13.94 -13.77
N TYR A 289 22.21 -12.84 -14.04
CA TYR A 289 21.81 -11.50 -13.62
C TYR A 289 21.84 -10.53 -14.80
N PHE A 290 20.84 -9.65 -14.89
CA PHE A 290 20.81 -8.51 -15.79
C PHE A 290 20.90 -7.22 -14.98
N VAL A 291 21.76 -6.29 -15.38
CA VAL A 291 21.94 -4.98 -14.74
C VAL A 291 20.87 -4.04 -15.27
N ALA A 292 19.86 -3.82 -14.44
CA ALA A 292 18.72 -2.98 -14.75
C ALA A 292 19.00 -1.49 -14.52
N ALA A 293 19.71 -1.18 -13.43
CA ALA A 293 20.13 0.17 -13.08
C ALA A 293 21.39 0.09 -12.20
N GLY A 294 22.30 1.05 -12.34
CA GLY A 294 23.56 1.06 -11.57
C GLY A 294 24.70 0.34 -12.27
N GLU A 295 25.62 -0.23 -11.48
CA GLU A 295 26.90 -0.72 -11.99
C GLU A 295 27.47 -1.83 -11.09
N VAL A 296 28.07 -2.83 -11.71
CA VAL A 296 28.80 -3.92 -11.04
C VAL A 296 30.21 -4.01 -11.61
N GLU A 297 31.13 -4.56 -10.83
CA GLU A 297 32.51 -4.81 -11.22
C GLU A 297 32.77 -6.32 -11.19
N VAL A 298 33.24 -6.87 -12.30
CA VAL A 298 33.67 -8.26 -12.44
C VAL A 298 35.17 -8.33 -12.19
N ASP A 299 35.58 -9.15 -11.23
CA ASP A 299 36.97 -9.35 -10.84
C ASP A 299 37.56 -10.58 -11.56
N LEU A 300 38.30 -10.31 -12.63
CA LEU A 300 39.01 -11.30 -13.44
C LEU A 300 40.49 -11.34 -13.08
N PRO A 301 41.21 -12.45 -13.35
CA PRO A 301 42.66 -12.51 -13.15
C PRO A 301 43.38 -11.38 -13.89
N GLY A 302 43.93 -10.41 -13.15
CA GLY A 302 44.71 -9.30 -13.70
C GLY A 302 43.93 -8.11 -14.26
N ARG A 303 42.59 -8.13 -14.26
CA ARG A 303 41.78 -6.97 -14.67
C ARG A 303 40.40 -6.93 -14.01
N LYS A 304 39.90 -5.71 -13.80
CA LYS A 304 38.52 -5.48 -13.34
C LYS A 304 37.70 -4.86 -14.47
N VAL A 305 36.53 -5.45 -14.74
CA VAL A 305 35.67 -5.04 -15.83
C VAL A 305 34.36 -4.48 -15.27
N PRO A 306 34.09 -3.16 -15.43
CA PRO A 306 32.82 -2.59 -15.03
C PRO A 306 31.72 -2.96 -16.03
N LEU A 307 30.57 -3.38 -15.51
CA LEU A 307 29.35 -3.65 -16.28
C LEU A 307 28.26 -2.68 -15.80
N GLY A 308 27.79 -1.83 -16.71
CA GLY A 308 26.71 -0.87 -16.48
C GLY A 308 25.34 -1.38 -16.91
N GLU A 309 24.36 -0.47 -16.89
CA GLU A 309 22.97 -0.74 -17.28
C GLU A 309 22.86 -1.42 -18.66
N GLY A 310 21.94 -2.38 -18.77
CA GLY A 310 21.72 -3.17 -19.98
C GLY A 310 22.65 -4.38 -20.14
N SER A 311 23.71 -4.48 -19.34
CA SER A 311 24.64 -5.62 -19.35
C SER A 311 24.08 -6.82 -18.57
N PHE A 312 24.61 -8.02 -18.80
CA PHE A 312 24.30 -9.21 -18.01
C PHE A 312 25.56 -10.00 -17.65
N PHE A 313 25.47 -10.84 -16.62
CA PHE A 313 26.56 -11.69 -16.15
C PHE A 313 26.05 -12.97 -15.47
N GLY A 314 26.91 -13.99 -15.43
CA GLY A 314 26.62 -15.28 -14.81
C GLY A 314 26.07 -16.34 -15.76
N GLU A 315 25.87 -16.01 -17.04
CA GLU A 315 25.42 -16.89 -18.12
C GLU A 315 26.33 -18.11 -18.32
N MET A 316 27.66 -17.92 -18.17
CA MET A 316 28.66 -18.97 -18.37
C MET A 316 28.46 -20.16 -17.41
N ALA A 317 27.99 -19.89 -16.20
CA ALA A 317 27.69 -20.96 -15.25
C ALA A 317 26.46 -21.78 -15.69
N LEU A 318 25.49 -21.16 -16.37
CA LEU A 318 24.27 -21.84 -16.81
C LEU A 318 24.47 -22.72 -18.04
N LEU A 319 25.42 -22.34 -18.92
CA LEU A 319 25.75 -23.06 -20.15
C LEU A 319 26.91 -24.05 -19.99
N GLY A 320 27.82 -23.81 -19.04
CA GLY A 320 29.01 -24.61 -18.80
C GLY A 320 28.88 -25.60 -17.64
N ASN A 321 29.98 -25.78 -16.89
CA ASN A 321 30.08 -26.77 -15.80
C ASN A 321 29.51 -26.27 -14.45
N ALA A 322 28.47 -25.42 -14.47
CA ALA A 322 27.84 -24.82 -13.29
C ALA A 322 28.74 -23.94 -12.39
N LYS A 323 30.04 -23.78 -12.67
CA LYS A 323 30.95 -22.99 -11.84
C LYS A 323 31.01 -21.52 -12.24
N ARG A 324 31.09 -20.64 -11.23
CA ARG A 324 31.25 -19.19 -11.39
C ARG A 324 32.69 -18.85 -11.80
N ALA A 325 32.85 -18.26 -12.99
CA ALA A 325 34.17 -17.93 -13.56
C ALA A 325 34.90 -16.79 -12.81
N ALA A 326 34.17 -15.86 -12.22
CA ALA A 326 34.71 -14.64 -11.63
C ALA A 326 33.88 -14.20 -10.41
N SER A 327 34.48 -13.40 -9.54
CA SER A 327 33.76 -12.72 -8.46
C SER A 327 33.13 -11.44 -9.00
N VAL A 328 31.92 -11.11 -8.57
CA VAL A 328 31.20 -9.91 -9.02
C VAL A 328 30.68 -9.15 -7.81
N ALA A 329 30.92 -7.83 -7.76
CA ALA A 329 30.46 -6.97 -6.68
C ALA A 329 29.85 -5.66 -7.19
N THR A 330 28.92 -5.08 -6.44
CA THR A 330 28.33 -3.78 -6.78
C THR A 330 29.29 -2.63 -6.49
N THR A 331 29.36 -1.63 -7.38
CA THR A 331 30.12 -0.39 -7.14
C THR A 331 29.21 0.76 -6.71
N LYS A 332 27.95 0.74 -7.15
CA LYS A 332 26.89 1.71 -6.84
C LYS A 332 25.65 1.01 -6.28
N VAL A 333 24.61 1.77 -5.94
CA VAL A 333 23.28 1.20 -5.70
C VAL A 333 22.81 0.60 -7.02
N THR A 334 22.63 -0.71 -7.05
CA THR A 334 22.41 -1.46 -8.29
C THR A 334 21.14 -2.29 -8.18
N ARG A 335 20.30 -2.18 -9.21
CA ARG A 335 19.14 -3.04 -9.41
C ARG A 335 19.51 -4.14 -10.39
N LEU A 336 19.25 -5.38 -10.00
CA LEU A 336 19.47 -6.57 -10.81
C LEU A 336 18.15 -7.28 -11.08
N LEU A 337 18.03 -7.86 -12.27
CA LEU A 337 17.02 -8.86 -12.59
C LEU A 337 17.69 -10.23 -12.56
N VAL A 338 17.16 -11.15 -11.78
CA VAL A 338 17.69 -12.50 -11.58
C VAL A 338 16.83 -13.48 -12.37
N LEU A 339 17.49 -14.35 -13.13
CA LEU A 339 16.87 -15.45 -13.87
C LEU A 339 17.50 -16.78 -13.40
N ASP A 340 16.67 -17.64 -12.82
CA ASP A 340 17.11 -18.96 -12.33
C ASP A 340 17.33 -19.95 -13.49
N LEU A 341 18.17 -20.97 -13.29
CA LEU A 341 18.58 -21.93 -14.33
C LEU A 341 17.40 -22.68 -14.96
N VAL A 342 16.41 -23.05 -14.14
CA VAL A 342 15.21 -23.76 -14.59
C VAL A 342 14.40 -22.86 -15.54
N ASP A 343 14.18 -21.61 -15.13
CA ASP A 343 13.44 -20.63 -15.90
C ASP A 343 14.21 -20.20 -17.16
N PHE A 344 15.53 -20.09 -17.07
CA PHE A 344 16.42 -19.85 -18.20
C PHE A 344 16.23 -20.94 -19.27
N ARG A 345 16.33 -22.22 -18.89
CA ARG A 345 16.16 -23.33 -19.84
C ARG A 345 14.77 -23.34 -20.48
N LEU A 346 13.72 -23.07 -19.69
CA LEU A 346 12.36 -22.97 -20.22
C LEU A 346 12.23 -21.81 -21.20
N LEU A 347 12.83 -20.66 -20.88
CA LEU A 347 12.80 -19.48 -21.73
C LEU A 347 13.54 -19.70 -23.05
N MET A 348 14.73 -20.32 -23.00
CA MET A 348 15.51 -20.64 -24.20
C MET A 348 14.79 -21.65 -25.10
N ALA A 349 14.06 -22.60 -24.51
CA ALA A 349 13.24 -23.56 -25.27
C ALA A 349 12.07 -22.88 -26.00
N ARG A 350 11.51 -21.81 -25.43
CA ARG A 350 10.39 -21.04 -26.03
C ARG A 350 10.86 -19.96 -27.00
N HIS A 351 12.06 -19.42 -26.80
CA HIS A 351 12.65 -18.33 -27.59
C HIS A 351 14.08 -18.68 -28.03
N PRO A 352 14.25 -19.47 -29.11
CA PRO A 352 15.57 -19.89 -29.60
C PRO A 352 16.50 -18.72 -29.94
N GLU A 353 15.94 -17.61 -30.42
CA GLU A 353 16.65 -16.36 -30.74
C GLU A 353 17.45 -15.76 -29.55
N LEU A 354 16.92 -15.89 -28.33
CA LEU A 354 17.62 -15.46 -27.12
C LEU A 354 18.78 -16.39 -26.79
N ALA A 355 18.60 -17.69 -27.05
CA ALA A 355 19.59 -18.72 -26.76
C ALA A 355 20.85 -18.52 -27.61
N GLU A 356 20.67 -18.22 -28.90
CA GLU A 356 21.78 -17.92 -29.81
C GLU A 356 22.59 -16.70 -29.36
N THR A 357 21.90 -15.63 -28.93
CA THR A 357 22.56 -14.40 -28.46
C THR A 357 23.38 -14.64 -27.19
N ILE A 358 22.85 -15.42 -26.24
CA ILE A 358 23.54 -15.73 -24.98
C ILE A 358 24.71 -16.70 -25.23
N ASP A 359 24.54 -17.70 -26.09
CA ASP A 359 25.60 -18.64 -26.44
C ASP A 359 26.77 -17.94 -27.17
N ALA A 360 26.46 -17.00 -28.07
CA ALA A 360 27.47 -16.18 -28.73
C ALA A 360 28.26 -15.30 -27.74
N GLU A 361 27.57 -14.65 -26.79
CA GLU A 361 28.22 -13.83 -25.76
C GLU A 361 29.06 -14.69 -24.80
N ALA A 362 28.56 -15.86 -24.39
CA ALA A 362 29.28 -16.79 -23.52
C ALA A 362 30.59 -17.25 -24.18
N LYS A 363 30.55 -17.64 -25.46
CA LYS A 363 31.76 -17.99 -26.24
C LYS A 363 32.73 -16.82 -26.38
N ARG A 364 32.24 -15.59 -26.53
CA ARG A 364 33.11 -14.39 -26.57
C ARG A 364 33.84 -14.23 -25.24
N ARG A 365 33.13 -14.32 -24.12
CA ARG A 365 33.68 -14.15 -22.76
C ARG A 365 34.59 -15.29 -22.33
N GLU A 366 34.32 -16.53 -22.76
CA GLU A 366 35.26 -17.64 -22.56
C GLU A 366 36.63 -17.36 -23.18
N ARG A 367 36.67 -16.78 -24.38
CA ARG A 367 37.92 -16.39 -25.04
C ARG A 367 38.61 -15.21 -24.38
N GLU A 368 37.85 -14.29 -23.80
CA GLU A 368 38.37 -13.10 -23.10
C GLU A 368 38.83 -13.39 -21.65
N ASN A 369 38.41 -14.52 -21.09
CA ASN A 369 38.74 -14.94 -19.72
C ASN A 369 39.91 -15.92 -19.64
N GLN A 370 40.32 -16.49 -20.78
CA GLN A 370 41.59 -17.21 -20.96
C GLN A 370 42.74 -16.21 -21.13
#